data_AF-A0A2G1BQ04-F1
#
_entry.id   AF-A0A2G1BQ04-F1
#
_cell.length_a   1.000
_cell.length_b   1.000
_cell.length_c   1.000
_cell.angle_alpha   90.00
_cell.angle_beta   90.00
_cell.angle_gamma   90.00
#
_symmetry.space_group_name_H-M   'P 1'
#
loop_
_entity.id
_entity.type
_entity.pdbx_description
1 polymer ?
#
loop_
_entity_poly.entity_id
_entity_poly.type
_entity_poly.pdbx_seq_one_letter_code
_entity_poly.pdbx_strand_id
1 'polypeptide(L)'
;MNTSLGYSTFDNPDYSYNYNDMNGKTTFISRGAEIAANRGILVVNSAGNSGTDSWKYVTAPADAASVITVGSVNSNGNISGFSSFGPTSDGRIKPEILAQGTA
;
A
#
# COMPACT_ATOMS: atom_id res chain seq x y z
N MET A 1 4.53 8.12 11.33
CA MET A 1 5.56 8.08 10.27
C MET A 1 4.85 8.06 8.92
N ASN A 2 5.32 8.83 7.94
CA ASN A 2 4.85 8.78 6.56
C ASN A 2 5.91 8.12 5.68
N THR A 3 5.49 7.22 4.80
CA THR A 3 6.33 6.72 3.70
C THR A 3 5.52 6.71 2.41
N SER A 4 6.16 7.14 1.32
CA SER A 4 5.54 7.28 -0.01
C SER A 4 6.11 6.27 -1.02
N LEU A 5 6.85 5.28 -0.53
CA LEU A 5 7.45 4.22 -1.32
C LEU A 5 6.95 2.86 -0.81
N GLY A 6 6.55 2.00 -1.73
CA GLY A 6 6.21 0.61 -1.45
C GLY A 6 6.88 -0.31 -2.44
N TYR A 7 7.18 -1.53 -2.01
CA TYR A 7 8.04 -2.47 -2.75
C TYR A 7 7.25 -3.69 -3.23
N SER A 8 7.47 -4.07 -4.48
CA SER A 8 6.93 -5.29 -5.09
C SER A 8 7.97 -6.04 -5.93
N THR A 9 8.81 -5.32 -6.66
CA THR A 9 9.91 -5.87 -7.48
C THR A 9 11.27 -5.39 -6.98
N PHE A 10 12.27 -6.29 -6.95
CA PHE A 10 13.66 -5.97 -6.59
C PHE A 10 14.63 -6.46 -7.68
N ASP A 11 15.83 -5.88 -7.70
CA ASP A 11 16.89 -6.22 -8.67
C ASP A 11 17.27 -7.72 -8.63
N ASN A 12 17.24 -8.32 -7.44
CA ASN A 12 17.28 -9.77 -7.31
C ASN A 12 15.83 -10.31 -7.27
N PRO A 13 15.40 -11.07 -8.29
CA PRO A 13 14.03 -11.56 -8.40
C PRO A 13 13.64 -12.51 -7.25
N ASP A 14 14.60 -13.15 -6.58
CA ASP A 14 14.34 -14.06 -5.45
C ASP A 14 13.68 -13.35 -4.25
N TYR A 15 13.79 -12.03 -4.18
CA TYR A 15 13.17 -11.21 -3.13
C TYR A 15 11.90 -10.49 -3.60
N SER A 16 11.54 -10.61 -4.87
CA SER A 16 10.32 -9.98 -5.41
C SER A 16 9.08 -10.63 -4.83
N TYR A 17 8.09 -9.80 -4.55
CA TYR A 17 6.82 -10.22 -4.00
C TYR A 17 5.82 -10.44 -5.14
N ASN A 18 4.96 -11.44 -4.96
CA ASN A 18 3.76 -11.58 -5.76
C ASN A 18 2.55 -11.03 -4.96
N TYR A 19 1.40 -10.93 -5.61
CA TYR A 19 0.22 -10.39 -4.95
C TYR A 19 -0.17 -11.20 -3.69
N ASN A 20 0.02 -12.52 -3.64
CA ASN A 20 -0.31 -13.32 -2.45
C ASN A 20 0.50 -12.90 -1.20
N ASP A 21 1.65 -12.27 -1.39
CA ASP A 21 2.48 -11.75 -0.30
C ASP A 21 1.92 -10.43 0.29
N MET A 22 0.99 -9.76 -0.41
CA MET A 22 0.32 -8.53 0.04
C MET A 22 -0.78 -8.82 1.07
N ASN A 23 -0.44 -9.58 2.11
CA ASN A 23 -1.33 -10.04 3.17
C ASN A 23 -1.04 -9.36 4.54
N GLY A 24 -0.18 -8.34 4.55
CA GLY A 24 0.22 -7.59 5.74
C GLY A 24 1.17 -8.33 6.68
N LYS A 25 1.50 -9.60 6.41
CA LYS A 25 2.24 -10.50 7.30
C LYS A 25 3.51 -11.07 6.68
N THR A 26 3.55 -11.24 5.35
CA THR A 26 4.70 -11.84 4.66
C THR A 26 5.89 -10.88 4.58
N THR A 27 5.68 -9.67 4.05
CA THR A 27 6.81 -8.78 3.74
C THR A 27 7.48 -8.24 5.00
N PHE A 28 8.80 -8.02 4.94
CA PHE A 28 9.55 -7.51 6.09
C PHE A 28 9.07 -6.13 6.52
N ILE A 29 8.73 -5.26 5.57
CA ILE A 29 8.31 -3.89 5.88
C ILE A 29 6.91 -3.83 6.49
N SER A 30 5.98 -4.70 6.07
CA SER A 30 4.65 -4.81 6.70
C SER A 30 4.78 -5.28 8.15
N ARG A 31 5.65 -6.28 8.42
CA ARG A 31 5.97 -6.70 9.79
C ARG A 31 6.60 -5.59 10.63
N GLY A 32 7.50 -4.81 10.04
CA GLY A 32 8.08 -3.63 10.69
C GLY A 32 7.05 -2.56 11.03
N ALA A 33 6.11 -2.30 10.12
CA ALA A 33 5.00 -1.37 10.34
C ALA A 33 4.07 -1.84 11.48
N GLU A 34 3.78 -3.13 11.55
CA GLU A 34 3.02 -3.72 12.68
C GLU A 34 3.76 -3.55 14.02
N ILE A 35 5.07 -3.73 14.06
CA ILE A 35 5.86 -3.48 15.28
C ILE A 35 5.77 -2.00 15.68
N ALA A 36 5.91 -1.08 14.73
CA ALA A 36 5.79 0.35 14.99
C ALA A 36 4.41 0.71 15.57
N ALA A 37 3.33 0.21 14.95
CA ALA A 37 1.97 0.41 15.42
C ALA A 37 1.75 -0.14 16.84
N ASN A 38 2.27 -1.35 17.14
CA ASN A 38 2.22 -1.94 18.47
C ASN A 38 3.00 -1.15 19.54
N ARG A 39 3.87 -0.22 19.13
CA ARG A 39 4.56 0.73 20.00
C ARG A 39 3.88 2.11 20.08
N GLY A 40 2.66 2.22 19.58
CA GLY A 40 1.87 3.46 19.60
C GLY A 40 2.24 4.45 18.51
N ILE A 41 3.00 4.03 17.49
CA ILE A 41 3.38 4.88 16.36
C ILE A 41 2.32 4.74 15.27
N LEU A 42 1.61 5.82 14.95
CA LEU A 42 0.71 5.85 13.80
C LEU A 42 1.53 5.77 12.50
N VAL A 43 1.21 4.79 11.66
CA VAL A 43 1.84 4.60 10.35
C VAL A 43 0.81 4.90 9.26
N VAL A 44 1.18 5.80 8.35
CA VAL A 44 0.37 6.17 7.18
C VAL A 44 1.21 5.93 5.93
N ASN A 45 0.64 5.25 4.95
CA ASN A 45 1.31 4.89 3.69
C ASN A 45 0.43 5.20 2.49
N SER A 46 1.02 5.53 1.34
CA SER A 46 0.26 5.62 0.09
C SER A 46 -0.22 4.24 -0.36
N ALA A 47 -1.31 4.17 -1.12
CA ALA A 47 -1.74 2.92 -1.75
C ALA A 47 -0.72 2.41 -2.77
N GLY A 48 0.02 3.31 -3.41
CA GLY A 48 0.91 3.03 -4.53
C GLY A 48 0.44 3.71 -5.82
N ASN A 49 1.31 3.77 -6.83
CA ASN A 49 1.07 4.49 -8.08
C ASN A 49 0.97 3.57 -9.30
N SER A 50 0.59 2.32 -9.09
CA SER A 50 0.59 1.29 -10.13
C SER A 50 -0.81 0.90 -10.61
N GLY A 51 -1.84 1.71 -10.33
CA GLY A 51 -3.25 1.41 -10.66
C GLY A 51 -3.50 1.11 -12.14
N THR A 52 -2.68 1.65 -13.05
CA THR A 52 -2.72 1.38 -14.49
C THR A 52 -1.70 0.35 -14.97
N ASP A 53 -0.79 -0.08 -14.10
CA ASP A 53 0.28 -1.02 -14.46
C ASP A 53 -0.20 -2.47 -14.34
N SER A 54 0.65 -3.43 -14.71
CA SER A 54 0.36 -4.86 -14.50
C SER A 54 0.20 -5.21 -13.01
N TRP A 55 0.87 -4.48 -12.11
CA TRP A 55 0.81 -4.70 -10.67
C TRP A 55 -0.53 -4.29 -10.05
N LYS A 56 -1.07 -3.08 -10.34
CA LYS A 56 -2.40 -2.57 -9.95
C LYS A 56 -2.68 -2.38 -8.45
N TYR A 57 -2.18 -3.29 -7.63
CA TYR A 57 -2.59 -3.44 -6.26
C TYR A 57 -1.80 -2.55 -5.29
N VAL A 58 -2.28 -2.49 -4.05
CA VAL A 58 -1.47 -1.95 -2.94
C VAL A 58 -0.13 -2.67 -2.81
N THR A 59 0.90 -1.95 -2.37
CA THR A 59 2.23 -2.50 -2.08
C THR A 59 2.50 -2.50 -0.58
N ALA A 60 3.49 -3.28 -0.14
CA ALA A 60 3.91 -3.24 1.26
C ALA A 60 4.62 -1.92 1.60
N PRO A 61 4.35 -1.28 2.76
CA PRO A 61 3.55 -1.78 3.90
C PRO A 61 2.07 -1.36 3.90
N ALA A 62 1.52 -0.80 2.82
CA ALA A 62 0.11 -0.41 2.74
C ALA A 62 -0.88 -1.59 2.82
N ASP A 63 -0.38 -2.82 2.69
CA ASP A 63 -1.12 -4.04 2.93
C ASP A 63 -1.22 -4.41 4.42
N ALA A 64 -0.48 -3.77 5.33
CA ALA A 64 -0.54 -4.07 6.77
C ALA A 64 -1.86 -3.62 7.40
N ALA A 65 -2.33 -4.34 8.42
CA ALA A 65 -3.63 -4.10 9.04
C ALA A 65 -3.63 -2.82 9.89
N SER A 66 -2.50 -2.55 10.53
CA SER A 66 -2.33 -1.39 11.42
C SER A 66 -1.87 -0.11 10.70
N VAL A 67 -1.69 -0.15 9.38
CA VAL A 67 -1.30 1.01 8.56
C VAL A 67 -2.54 1.68 7.98
N ILE A 68 -2.63 3.01 8.05
CA ILE A 68 -3.64 3.75 7.28
C ILE A 68 -3.12 3.92 5.85
N THR A 69 -3.86 3.37 4.89
CA THR A 69 -3.50 3.43 3.47
C THR A 69 -4.32 4.50 2.76
N VAL A 70 -3.62 5.37 2.03
CA VAL A 70 -4.19 6.54 1.35
C VAL A 70 -4.09 6.40 -0.16
N GLY A 71 -5.24 6.31 -0.85
CA GLY A 71 -5.30 6.38 -2.30
C GLY A 71 -5.45 7.82 -2.82
N SER A 72 -5.42 7.98 -4.14
CA SER A 72 -5.43 9.29 -4.80
C SER A 72 -6.71 9.56 -5.58
N VAL A 73 -7.23 10.78 -5.45
CA VAL A 73 -8.30 11.36 -6.28
C VAL A 73 -7.84 12.68 -6.93
N ASN A 74 -8.56 13.13 -7.96
CA ASN A 74 -8.43 14.48 -8.51
C ASN A 74 -9.28 15.51 -7.75
N SER A 75 -9.22 16.78 -8.16
CA SER A 75 -9.98 17.90 -7.59
C SER A 75 -11.51 17.71 -7.62
N ASN A 76 -12.02 16.83 -8.48
CA ASN A 76 -13.45 16.48 -8.56
C ASN A 76 -13.83 15.25 -7.70
N GLY A 77 -12.88 14.67 -6.96
CA GLY A 77 -13.09 13.46 -6.16
C GLY A 77 -13.09 12.15 -6.98
N ASN A 78 -12.75 12.20 -8.27
CA ASN A 78 -12.63 11.00 -9.10
C ASN A 78 -11.28 10.32 -8.85
N ILE A 79 -11.24 8.99 -8.83
CA ILE A 79 -10.01 8.21 -8.63
C ILE A 79 -8.96 8.59 -9.67
N SER A 80 -7.75 8.89 -9.20
CA SER A 80 -6.59 9.08 -10.07
C SER A 80 -6.23 7.76 -10.73
N GLY A 81 -6.03 7.75 -12.06
CA GLY A 81 -5.76 6.50 -12.79
C GLY A 81 -4.57 5.70 -12.26
N PHE A 82 -3.53 6.39 -11.76
CA PHE A 82 -2.36 5.74 -11.17
C PHE A 82 -2.61 5.17 -9.76
N SER A 83 -3.68 5.53 -9.06
CA SER A 83 -3.89 5.10 -7.68
C SER A 83 -4.01 3.58 -7.62
N SER A 84 -3.07 2.93 -6.95
CA SER A 84 -3.19 1.52 -6.60
C SER A 84 -4.41 1.29 -5.72
N PHE A 85 -4.94 0.08 -5.74
CA PHE A 85 -6.17 -0.30 -5.04
C PHE A 85 -6.06 -1.68 -4.37
N GLY A 86 -6.88 -1.92 -3.35
CA GLY A 86 -7.02 -3.23 -2.74
C GLY A 86 -8.06 -4.12 -3.45
N PRO A 87 -8.58 -5.17 -2.79
CA PRO A 87 -8.25 -5.56 -1.42
C PRO A 87 -6.80 -6.04 -1.29
N THR A 88 -6.35 -6.25 -0.06
CA THR A 88 -5.16 -7.08 0.20
C THR A 88 -5.41 -8.50 -0.27
N SER A 89 -4.37 -9.32 -0.43
CA SER A 89 -4.53 -10.70 -0.90
C SER A 89 -5.33 -11.60 0.06
N ASP A 90 -5.40 -11.22 1.34
CA ASP A 90 -6.23 -11.84 2.37
C ASP A 90 -7.61 -11.17 2.54
N GLY A 91 -8.00 -10.26 1.63
CA GLY A 91 -9.37 -9.73 1.53
C GLY A 91 -9.68 -8.50 2.38
N ARG A 92 -8.69 -7.85 3.00
CA ARG A 92 -8.91 -6.62 3.78
C ARG A 92 -9.10 -5.41 2.86
N ILE A 93 -9.99 -4.51 3.26
CA ILE A 93 -10.30 -3.29 2.52
C ILE A 93 -9.10 -2.35 2.59
N LYS A 94 -8.61 -1.93 1.42
CA LYS A 94 -7.55 -0.93 1.21
C LYS A 94 -7.81 -0.21 -0.13
N PRO A 95 -7.44 1.07 -0.29
CA PRO A 95 -7.08 2.03 0.77
C PRO A 95 -8.28 2.32 1.70
N GLU A 96 -8.01 2.70 2.96
CA GLU A 96 -9.06 3.14 3.88
C GLU A 96 -9.60 4.52 3.53
N ILE A 97 -8.71 5.41 3.06
CA ILE A 97 -9.05 6.80 2.77
C ILE A 97 -8.46 7.23 1.43
N LEU A 98 -9.04 8.29 0.88
CA LEU A 98 -8.59 8.93 -0.36
C LEU A 98 -8.26 10.39 -0.07
N ALA A 99 -7.22 10.91 -0.73
CA ALA A 99 -6.85 12.32 -0.68
C ALA A 99 -6.57 12.84 -2.10
N GLN A 100 -6.68 14.16 -2.29
CA GLN A 100 -6.36 14.77 -3.58
C GLN A 100 -4.86 14.61 -3.88
N GLY A 101 -4.52 13.84 -4.91
CA GLY A 101 -3.15 13.59 -5.38
C GLY A 101 -2.98 13.87 -6.88
N THR A 102 -4.02 14.35 -7.55
CA THR A 102 -3.98 14.84 -8.93
C THR A 102 -4.62 16.23 -8.99
N ALA A 103 -4.02 17.11 -9.79
CA ALA A 103 -4.52 18.46 -10.06
C ALA A 103 -5.87 18.40 -10.80
#